data_AF-A0A263DRB8-F1
#
_entry.id   AF-A0A263DRB8-F1
#
_cell.length_a   1.000
_cell.length_b   1.000
_cell.length_c   1.000
_cell.angle_alpha   90.00
_cell.angle_beta   90.00
_cell.angle_gamma   90.00
#
_symmetry.space_group_name_H-M   'P 1'
#
loop_
_entity.id
_entity.type
_entity.pdbx_description
1 polymer ?
#
loop_
_entity_poly.entity_id
_entity_poly.type
_entity_poly.pdbx_seq_one_letter_code
_entity_poly.pdbx_strand_id
1 'polypeptide(L)'
;MAVLAPPGTGKGGLPARDQHAGNRPDPSNHDANHNVIDNNTVAVRQVQPVERWAAVPSYEGLYEVSDRSRVRSLDREVVDRNGRPMRLRGRDLVAVDGRVRPYRDGRGRTVHVAALVRSVWPEVAR
;
A
#
# COMPACT_ATOMS: atom_id res chain seq x y z
N MET A 1 -47.56 28.72 -30.03
CA MET A 1 -47.02 28.92 -31.40
C MET A 1 -46.91 27.55 -32.04
N ALA A 2 -47.59 27.36 -33.17
CA ALA A 2 -47.61 26.14 -33.96
C ALA A 2 -46.86 26.38 -35.27
N VAL A 3 -46.05 25.42 -35.72
CA VAL A 3 -45.72 25.12 -37.13
C VAL A 3 -44.92 23.80 -37.13
N LEU A 4 -45.51 22.68 -37.58
CA LEU A 4 -45.54 22.13 -38.96
C LEU A 4 -44.32 21.23 -39.29
N ALA A 5 -44.59 19.91 -39.42
CA ALA A 5 -43.85 18.95 -40.25
C ALA A 5 -44.35 19.05 -41.74
N PRO A 6 -44.11 18.13 -42.72
CA PRO A 6 -43.29 16.90 -42.89
C PRO A 6 -42.62 16.89 -44.32
N PRO A 7 -42.58 15.85 -45.23
CA PRO A 7 -42.62 14.37 -45.18
C PRO A 7 -41.58 13.65 -46.12
N GLY A 8 -41.64 12.30 -46.22
CA GLY A 8 -41.15 11.53 -47.38
C GLY A 8 -40.44 10.21 -47.00
N THR A 9 -41.04 9.02 -46.93
CA THR A 9 -41.83 8.17 -47.87
C THR A 9 -40.98 7.20 -48.70
N GLY A 10 -41.30 5.89 -48.59
CA GLY A 10 -40.98 4.84 -49.58
C GLY A 10 -40.52 3.53 -48.92
N LYS A 11 -41.41 2.61 -48.51
CA LYS A 11 -42.05 1.50 -49.26
C LYS A 11 -41.11 0.45 -49.88
N GLY A 12 -41.37 -0.80 -49.51
CA GLY A 12 -40.98 -2.03 -50.23
C GLY A 12 -39.98 -2.89 -49.45
N GLY A 13 -40.16 -4.18 -49.21
CA GLY A 13 -41.21 -5.12 -49.57
C GLY A 13 -40.89 -6.43 -48.84
N LEU A 14 -41.93 -7.15 -48.42
CA LEU A 14 -41.80 -8.56 -48.06
C LEU A 14 -41.91 -9.37 -49.35
N PRO A 15 -40.98 -10.29 -49.59
CA PRO A 15 -41.42 -11.60 -50.02
C PRO A 15 -40.89 -12.69 -49.10
N ALA A 16 -41.79 -13.62 -48.84
CA ALA A 16 -41.56 -14.91 -48.20
C ALA A 16 -40.35 -15.65 -48.79
N ARG A 17 -39.72 -16.49 -47.97
CA ARG A 17 -39.50 -17.90 -48.30
C ARG A 17 -38.86 -18.66 -47.13
N ASP A 18 -39.62 -19.64 -46.64
CA ASP A 18 -39.09 -20.89 -46.09
C ASP A 18 -37.86 -21.36 -46.85
N GLN A 19 -36.78 -21.69 -46.13
CA GLN A 19 -35.97 -22.88 -46.41
C GLN A 19 -35.44 -23.47 -45.11
N HIS A 20 -35.84 -24.72 -44.87
CA HIS A 20 -35.14 -25.72 -44.07
C HIS A 20 -33.61 -25.65 -44.28
N ALA A 21 -32.84 -25.81 -43.20
CA ALA A 21 -31.99 -27.00 -42.99
C ALA A 21 -30.93 -26.78 -41.91
N GLY A 22 -30.96 -27.65 -40.89
CA GLY A 22 -29.74 -28.20 -40.28
C GLY A 22 -28.95 -27.29 -39.34
N ASN A 23 -29.50 -27.00 -38.16
CA ASN A 23 -28.66 -26.61 -37.03
C ASN A 23 -27.88 -27.86 -36.56
N ARG A 24 -26.74 -28.16 -37.22
CA ARG A 24 -25.74 -29.08 -36.64
C ARG A 24 -25.20 -28.39 -35.39
N PRO A 25 -25.22 -29.02 -34.20
CA PRO A 25 -24.43 -28.52 -33.10
C PRO A 25 -22.95 -28.61 -33.51
N ASP A 26 -22.28 -27.46 -33.55
CA ASP A 26 -20.84 -27.35 -33.65
C ASP A 26 -20.22 -27.98 -32.38
N PRO A 27 -19.37 -29.03 -32.49
CA PRO A 27 -18.73 -29.65 -31.33
C PRO A 27 -17.57 -28.82 -30.75
N SER A 28 -17.35 -27.58 -31.21
CA SER A 28 -16.19 -26.76 -30.82
C SER A 28 -16.46 -25.83 -29.64
N ASN A 29 -17.66 -25.86 -29.04
CA ASN A 29 -17.93 -25.07 -27.84
C ASN A 29 -17.19 -25.69 -26.65
N HIS A 30 -16.01 -25.13 -26.35
CA HIS A 30 -15.15 -25.41 -25.21
C HIS A 30 -15.82 -24.99 -23.88
N ASP A 31 -17.01 -25.52 -23.62
CA ASP A 31 -17.84 -25.29 -22.42
C ASP A 31 -17.30 -26.06 -21.20
N ALA A 32 -15.98 -26.14 -21.07
CA ALA A 32 -15.29 -26.66 -19.90
C ALA A 32 -14.73 -25.49 -19.08
N ASN A 33 -15.62 -24.62 -18.63
CA ASN A 33 -15.34 -23.71 -17.51
C ASN A 33 -16.51 -23.74 -16.51
N HIS A 34 -16.91 -24.95 -16.11
CA HIS A 34 -17.58 -25.14 -14.82
C HIS A 34 -16.53 -25.02 -13.71
N ASN A 35 -16.06 -23.79 -13.49
CA ASN A 35 -15.30 -23.45 -12.29
C ASN A 35 -16.31 -23.15 -11.18
N VAL A 36 -16.91 -24.22 -10.64
CA VAL A 36 -17.68 -24.14 -9.39
C VAL A 36 -16.65 -23.99 -8.28
N ILE A 37 -16.10 -22.78 -8.12
CA ILE A 37 -15.37 -22.41 -6.92
C ILE A 37 -16.44 -21.93 -5.95
N ASP A 38 -16.70 -22.77 -4.97
CA ASP A 38 -17.44 -22.42 -3.77
C ASP A 38 -16.64 -21.30 -3.07
N ASN A 39 -16.98 -20.04 -3.37
CA ASN A 39 -16.38 -18.85 -2.77
C ASN A 39 -16.84 -18.66 -1.31
N ASN A 40 -16.90 -19.74 -0.55
CA ASN A 40 -17.09 -19.75 0.90
C ASN A 40 -15.78 -20.08 1.65
N THR A 41 -14.64 -19.70 1.06
CA THR A 41 -13.43 -19.50 1.86
C THR A 41 -13.51 -18.10 2.43
N VAL A 42 -13.87 -17.99 3.69
CA VAL A 42 -13.81 -16.74 4.45
C VAL A 42 -12.38 -16.22 4.29
N ALA A 43 -12.19 -15.22 3.43
CA ALA A 43 -10.91 -14.58 3.23
C ALA A 43 -10.54 -13.89 4.54
N VAL A 44 -9.83 -14.61 5.41
CA VAL A 44 -9.15 -14.04 6.56
C VAL A 44 -8.14 -13.06 6.01
N ARG A 45 -8.56 -11.79 5.91
CA ARG A 45 -7.70 -10.66 5.60
C ARG A 45 -6.51 -10.78 6.53
N GLN A 46 -5.35 -11.18 5.99
CA GLN A 46 -4.12 -11.29 6.75
C GLN A 46 -3.83 -9.90 7.32
N VAL A 47 -4.19 -9.69 8.59
CA VAL A 47 -3.87 -8.46 9.31
C VAL A 47 -2.38 -8.54 9.56
N GLN A 48 -1.60 -7.88 8.70
CA GLN A 48 -0.17 -7.71 8.95
C GLN A 48 -0.02 -7.10 10.36
N PRO A 49 0.79 -7.70 11.24
CA PRO A 49 0.97 -7.15 12.58
C PRO A 49 1.50 -5.72 12.47
N VAL A 50 0.93 -4.82 13.27
CA VAL A 50 1.34 -3.42 13.33
C VAL A 50 2.80 -3.35 13.80
N GLU A 51 3.60 -2.54 13.12
CA GLU A 51 5.00 -2.34 13.47
C GLU A 51 5.14 -1.71 14.85
N ARG A 52 6.02 -2.30 15.67
CA ARG A 52 6.24 -1.86 17.04
C ARG A 52 7.43 -0.90 17.06
N TRP A 53 7.30 0.18 17.81
CA TRP A 53 8.34 1.20 17.99
C TRP A 53 8.73 1.30 19.45
N ALA A 54 10.03 1.41 19.72
CA ALA A 54 10.55 1.57 21.07
C ALA A 54 11.69 2.60 21.10
N ALA A 55 11.88 3.23 22.25
CA ALA A 55 12.93 4.23 22.44
C ALA A 55 14.32 3.63 22.18
N VAL A 56 15.19 4.39 21.52
CA VAL A 56 16.59 4.01 21.34
C VAL A 56 17.33 4.24 22.67
N PRO A 57 18.01 3.21 23.24
CA PRO A 57 18.76 3.38 24.48
C PRO A 57 19.79 4.50 24.40
N SER A 58 19.90 5.32 25.45
CA SER A 58 20.72 6.56 25.52
C SER A 58 20.25 7.74 24.66
N TYR A 59 19.14 7.57 23.93
CA TYR A 59 18.53 8.55 23.03
C TYR A 59 17.01 8.66 23.27
N GLU A 60 16.56 8.34 24.48
CA GLU A 60 15.17 8.35 24.90
C GLU A 60 14.56 9.75 24.70
N GLY A 61 13.33 9.81 24.19
CA GLY A 61 12.67 11.07 23.84
C GLY A 61 13.22 11.78 22.60
N LEU A 62 14.29 11.27 21.99
CA LEU A 62 14.89 11.84 20.78
C LEU A 62 14.70 10.92 19.56
N TYR A 63 14.85 9.61 19.74
CA TYR A 63 14.78 8.62 18.66
C TYR A 63 14.08 7.33 19.10
N GLU A 64 13.45 6.68 18.14
CA GLU A 64 12.84 5.36 18.29
C GLU A 64 13.31 4.42 17.17
N VAL A 65 13.40 3.13 17.50
CA VAL A 65 13.72 2.05 16.57
C VAL A 65 12.53 1.09 16.51
N SER A 66 12.21 0.65 15.31
CA SER A 66 11.16 -0.33 15.11
C SER A 66 11.66 -1.76 15.10
N ASP A 67 10.75 -2.70 15.35
CA ASP A 67 11.02 -4.13 15.17
C ASP A 67 11.31 -4.52 13.70
N ARG A 68 11.09 -3.61 12.74
CA ARG A 68 11.43 -3.78 11.32
C ARG A 68 12.69 -3.03 10.90
N SER A 69 13.59 -2.72 11.84
CA SER A 69 14.85 -2.02 11.55
C SER A 69 14.67 -0.64 10.92
N ARG A 70 13.59 0.07 11.24
CA ARG A 70 13.43 1.50 10.91
C ARG A 70 13.82 2.33 12.11
N VAL A 71 14.38 3.51 11.87
CA VAL A 71 14.73 4.47 12.93
C VAL A 71 14.05 5.78 12.61
N ARG A 72 13.41 6.40 13.60
CA ARG A 72 12.78 7.72 13.46
C ARG A 72 13.23 8.65 14.57
N SER A 73 13.31 9.94 14.26
CA SER A 73 13.45 10.98 15.27
C SER A 73 12.08 11.47 15.72
N LEU A 74 11.97 11.87 16.98
CA LEU A 74 10.77 12.46 17.57
C LEU A 74 10.77 13.99 17.48
N ASP A 75 9.58 14.59 17.54
CA ASP A 75 9.40 16.03 17.70
C ASP A 75 10.04 16.50 19.01
N ARG A 76 10.83 17.57 18.97
CA ARG A 76 11.54 18.07 20.15
C ARG A 76 11.88 19.55 20.04
N GLU A 77 11.92 20.23 21.18
CA GLU A 77 12.46 21.58 21.27
C GLU A 77 13.96 21.52 21.51
N VAL A 78 14.71 22.33 20.77
CA VAL A 78 16.14 22.52 20.95
C VAL A 78 16.43 24.01 20.97
N VAL A 79 17.56 24.38 21.53
CA VAL A 79 18.08 25.74 21.43
C VAL A 79 19.12 25.77 20.32
N ASP A 80 19.01 26.71 19.39
CA ASP A 80 20.01 26.90 18.34
C ASP A 80 21.33 27.46 18.91
N ARG A 81 22.35 27.59 18.07
CA ARG A 81 23.65 28.13 18.50
C ARG A 81 23.55 29.59 19.00
N ASN A 82 22.53 30.32 18.60
CA ASN A 82 22.30 31.72 18.95
C ASN A 82 21.39 31.88 20.18
N GLY A 83 21.04 30.79 20.88
CA GLY A 83 20.16 30.83 22.04
C GLY A 83 18.67 30.87 21.71
N ARG A 84 18.26 30.73 20.44
CA ARG A 84 16.87 30.78 20.02
C ARG A 84 16.21 29.40 20.13
N PRO A 85 15.03 29.28 20.75
CA PRO A 85 14.29 28.03 20.77
C PRO A 85 13.81 27.67 19.36
N MET A 86 13.96 26.42 18.98
CA MET A 86 13.55 25.86 17.70
C MET A 86 12.85 24.52 17.93
N ARG A 87 11.72 24.31 17.24
CA ARG A 87 11.05 23.02 17.18
C ARG A 87 11.63 22.20 16.02
N LEU A 88 12.28 21.09 16.33
CA LEU A 88 12.65 20.08 15.35
C LEU A 88 11.50 19.10 15.17
N ARG A 89 11.07 18.92 13.92
CA ARG A 89 10.11 17.88 13.56
C ARG A 89 10.78 16.52 13.47
N GLY A 90 10.11 15.52 14.00
CA GLY A 90 10.42 14.12 13.86
C GLY A 90 10.35 13.69 12.40
N ARG A 91 11.19 12.72 12.04
CA ARG A 91 11.28 12.17 10.68
C ARG A 91 11.93 10.80 10.70
N ASP A 92 11.66 10.00 9.69
CA ASP A 92 12.38 8.76 9.47
C ASP A 92 13.83 9.06 9.08
N LEU A 93 14.76 8.29 9.65
CA LEU A 93 16.18 8.37 9.34
C LEU A 93 16.49 7.40 8.21
N VAL A 94 17.24 7.89 7.22
CA VAL A 94 17.81 7.04 6.18
C VAL A 94 19.01 6.31 6.76
N ALA A 95 18.95 4.99 6.81
CA ALA A 95 20.09 4.16 7.12
C ALA A 95 21.01 4.05 5.90
N VAL A 96 22.29 4.32 6.08
CA VAL A 96 23.33 4.14 5.04
C VAL A 96 24.16 2.94 5.46
N ASP A 97 24.19 1.89 4.63
CA ASP A 97 24.90 0.64 4.94
C ASP A 97 24.53 0.07 6.32
N GLY A 98 23.22 0.04 6.61
CA GLY A 98 22.66 -0.44 7.87
C GLY A 98 22.98 0.42 9.11
N ARG A 99 23.53 1.63 8.91
CA ARG A 99 23.96 2.53 9.99
C ARG A 99 23.19 3.84 9.96
N VAL A 100 22.93 4.38 11.14
CA VAL A 100 22.37 5.72 11.33
C VAL A 100 23.26 6.54 12.25
N ARG A 101 23.17 7.87 12.14
CA ARG A 101 23.91 8.80 13.00
C ARG A 101 22.94 9.67 13.81
N PRO A 102 22.33 9.14 14.88
CA PRO A 102 21.51 9.94 15.80
C PRO A 102 22.37 10.98 16.52
N TYR A 103 21.78 12.16 16.74
CA TYR A 103 22.41 13.28 17.41
C TYR A 103 21.76 13.53 18.76
N ARG A 104 22.59 13.66 19.79
CA ARG A 104 22.17 14.06 21.12
C ARG A 104 23.16 15.08 21.65
N ASP A 105 22.68 16.17 22.22
CA ASP A 105 23.50 17.21 22.86
C ASP A 105 24.64 17.71 21.95
N GLY A 106 24.33 17.91 20.66
CA GLY A 106 25.29 18.35 19.63
C GLY A 106 26.28 17.27 19.17
N ARG A 107 26.24 16.05 19.73
CA ARG A 107 27.14 14.94 19.40
C ARG A 107 26.39 13.85 18.63
N GLY A 108 26.87 13.56 17.43
CA GLY A 108 26.37 12.45 16.61
C GLY A 108 27.26 11.22 16.72
N ARG A 109 26.70 10.06 17.07
CA ARG A 109 27.41 8.77 17.10
C ARG A 109 26.82 7.85 16.05
N THR A 110 27.67 7.22 15.23
CA THR A 110 27.24 6.20 14.28
C THR A 110 26.91 4.91 15.02
N VAL A 111 25.74 4.35 14.76
CA VAL A 111 25.26 3.09 15.35
C VAL A 111 24.66 2.19 14.28
N HIS A 112 24.82 0.87 14.43
CA HIS A 112 24.19 -0.12 13.56
C HIS A 112 22.72 -0.29 13.95
N VAL A 113 21.81 -0.20 12.97
CA VAL A 113 20.37 -0.36 13.23
C VAL A 113 20.07 -1.75 13.75
N ALA A 114 20.67 -2.79 13.15
CA ALA A 114 20.50 -4.17 13.61
C ALA A 114 20.97 -4.38 15.07
N ALA A 115 22.00 -3.65 15.52
CA ALA A 115 22.45 -3.71 16.91
C ALA A 115 21.43 -3.05 17.85
N LEU A 116 20.82 -1.93 17.44
CA LEU A 116 19.72 -1.32 18.18
C LEU A 116 18.52 -2.28 18.27
N VAL A 117 18.13 -2.90 17.16
CA VAL A 117 17.03 -3.88 17.13
C VAL A 117 17.35 -5.06 18.04
N ARG A 118 18.56 -5.64 17.97
CA ARG A 118 18.96 -6.74 18.87
C ARG A 118 18.95 -6.33 20.34
N SER A 119 19.28 -5.09 20.65
CA SER A 119 19.28 -4.56 22.02
C SER A 119 17.87 -4.30 22.55
N VAL A 120 16.93 -3.88 21.71
CA VAL A 120 15.60 -3.43 22.11
C VAL A 120 14.53 -4.52 21.92
N TRP A 121 14.72 -5.35 20.89
CA TRP A 121 13.83 -6.43 20.44
C TRP A 121 14.64 -7.73 20.26
N PRO A 122 15.20 -8.30 21.34
CA PRO A 122 16.05 -9.48 21.25
C PRO A 122 15.35 -10.69 20.62
N GLU A 123 14.02 -10.77 20.72
CA GLU A 123 13.20 -11.82 20.13
C GLU A 123 13.09 -11.75 18.60
N VAL A 124 13.32 -10.57 18.02
CA VAL A 124 13.19 -10.32 16.57
C VAL A 124 14.53 -10.53 15.84
N ALA A 125 15.64 -10.32 16.55
CA ALA A 125 16.99 -10.43 15.99
C ALA A 125 17.51 -11.89 15.98
N ARG A 126 16.85 -12.78 15.24
CA ARG A 126 17.36 -14.12 14.93
C ARG A 126 18.37 -14.11 13.80
#